data_AF-A0A4R0YUG1-F1
#
_entry.id   AF-A0A4R0YUG1-F1
#
_cell.length_a   1.000
_cell.length_b   1.000
_cell.length_c   1.000
_cell.angle_alpha   90.00
_cell.angle_beta   90.00
_cell.angle_gamma   90.00
#
_symmetry.space_group_name_H-M   'P 1'
#
loop_
_entity.id
_entity.type
_entity.pdbx_description
1 polymer ?
#
loop_
_entity_poly.entity_id
_entity_poly.type
_entity_poly.pdbx_seq_one_letter_code
_entity_poly.pdbx_strand_id
1 'polypeptide(L)'
;MSIGACRVNPYAFAAQIQEQWLPTASAWVITPPEPTRAMRMPGTRGVFAASPAAPAREQMTKPRLIQRSSLRFVVKEIGAEFHRHALAMLVETDAAESVVRRRTAEPCGTIRFTCSVSFARLALADLIPRLMATYPRVRIVQHATNRFVDLVQEGFDLCLRAHTDPLPDSSLVRRAIARIPWHLFAGPSYPARNGTPSKPDELSAHDGIALGVGLESYAWRLRDARPGAEVVALPFAPSLVSDDMATLKAAACAGLGIVALPGFVGTAEVTQGQLVRVLPHWLAGLATMSVLIPSRRGRLPAVSAFVDFLAEHVPAAVQ
;
A
#
# COMPACT_ATOMS: atom_id res chain seq x y z
N MET A 1 -48.16 -23.38 15.65
CA MET A 1 -47.28 -22.26 15.29
C MET A 1 -45.89 -22.80 15.00
N SER A 2 -45.47 -22.83 13.75
CA SER A 2 -44.09 -23.14 13.33
C SER A 2 -43.78 -22.24 12.14
N ILE A 3 -42.80 -21.36 12.29
CA ILE A 3 -42.30 -20.49 11.22
C ILE A 3 -41.03 -21.16 10.69
N GLY A 4 -41.10 -21.70 9.47
CA GLY A 4 -39.97 -22.27 8.76
C GLY A 4 -39.00 -21.17 8.31
N ALA A 5 -37.75 -21.25 8.77
CA ALA A 5 -36.68 -20.37 8.34
C ALA A 5 -36.19 -20.77 6.94
N CYS A 6 -36.36 -19.88 5.95
CA CYS A 6 -35.65 -19.95 4.68
C CYS A 6 -34.15 -19.69 4.93
N ARG A 7 -33.33 -20.74 4.97
CA ARG A 7 -31.87 -20.64 4.98
C ARG A 7 -31.37 -20.21 3.59
N VAL A 8 -30.85 -19.00 3.47
CA VAL A 8 -30.05 -18.58 2.31
C VAL A 8 -28.61 -18.98 2.59
N ASN A 9 -28.05 -19.85 1.74
CA ASN A 9 -26.67 -20.29 1.82
C ASN A 9 -25.74 -19.20 1.24
N PRO A 10 -24.88 -18.54 2.05
CA PRO A 10 -24.03 -17.44 1.58
C PRO A 10 -22.94 -17.88 0.59
N TYR A 11 -22.58 -19.17 0.54
CA TYR A 11 -21.60 -19.69 -0.42
C TYR A 11 -22.18 -19.87 -1.84
N ALA A 12 -23.49 -20.08 -1.97
CA ALA A 12 -24.13 -20.24 -3.28
C ALA A 12 -24.17 -18.92 -4.09
N PHE A 13 -24.19 -17.78 -3.40
CA PHE A 13 -24.19 -16.45 -4.05
C PHE A 13 -22.80 -16.04 -4.55
N ALA A 14 -21.73 -16.48 -3.88
CA ALA A 14 -20.35 -16.21 -4.30
C ALA A 14 -19.97 -17.01 -5.57
N ALA A 15 -20.44 -18.26 -5.69
CA ALA A 15 -20.19 -19.08 -6.88
C ALA A 15 -20.83 -18.50 -8.15
N GLN A 16 -22.01 -17.89 -8.03
CA GLN A 16 -22.73 -17.31 -9.18
C GLN A 16 -22.11 -16.00 -9.70
N ILE A 17 -21.23 -15.37 -8.92
CA ILE A 17 -20.44 -14.19 -9.34
C ILE A 17 -19.18 -14.60 -10.11
N GLN A 18 -18.68 -15.83 -9.90
CA GLN A 18 -17.41 -16.29 -10.46
C GLN A 18 -17.54 -16.87 -11.88
N GLU A 19 -18.72 -17.35 -12.29
CA GLU A 19 -18.96 -17.92 -13.64
C GLU A 19 -19.30 -16.90 -14.74
N GLN A 20 -19.56 -15.62 -14.42
CA GLN A 20 -19.97 -14.60 -15.41
C GLN A 20 -18.85 -13.64 -15.86
N TRP A 21 -17.60 -13.82 -15.42
CA TRP A 21 -16.55 -12.78 -15.51
C TRP A 21 -15.28 -13.11 -16.32
N LEU A 22 -15.35 -13.96 -17.34
CA LEU A 22 -14.41 -13.96 -18.47
C LEU A 22 -15.21 -14.30 -19.75
N PRO A 23 -15.02 -13.62 -20.90
CA PRO A 23 -13.70 -13.62 -21.55
C PRO A 23 -13.30 -12.36 -22.37
N THR A 24 -11.99 -12.28 -22.62
CA THR A 24 -11.30 -11.75 -23.83
C THR A 24 -11.30 -10.27 -24.22
N ALA A 25 -10.10 -9.89 -24.71
CA ALA A 25 -9.70 -8.83 -25.65
C ALA A 25 -9.49 -7.42 -25.07
N SER A 26 -8.27 -6.85 -25.05
CA SER A 26 -7.30 -6.54 -26.12
C SER A 26 -7.86 -5.63 -27.23
N ALA A 27 -7.19 -4.48 -27.39
CA ALA A 27 -7.18 -3.58 -28.55
C ALA A 27 -8.47 -2.79 -28.87
N TRP A 28 -8.38 -1.46 -28.78
CA TRP A 28 -9.30 -0.53 -29.43
C TRP A 28 -8.66 0.02 -30.72
N VAL A 29 -9.25 -0.31 -31.87
CA VAL A 29 -9.19 0.47 -33.11
C VAL A 29 -10.63 0.71 -33.58
N ILE A 30 -10.86 1.92 -34.08
CA ILE A 30 -12.14 2.58 -34.36
C ILE A 30 -12.70 2.17 -35.74
N THR A 31 -13.98 1.76 -35.84
CA THR A 31 -15.07 2.31 -36.72
C THR A 31 -16.28 1.35 -36.86
N PRO A 32 -17.56 1.84 -36.83
CA PRO A 32 -18.80 1.14 -37.26
C PRO A 32 -19.19 1.55 -38.72
N PRO A 33 -20.34 1.15 -39.37
CA PRO A 33 -21.59 0.46 -38.96
C PRO A 33 -21.97 -0.75 -39.89
N GLU A 34 -22.99 -1.59 -39.71
CA GLU A 34 -24.46 -1.40 -39.76
C GLU A 34 -25.21 -2.71 -39.37
N PRO A 35 -26.54 -2.68 -39.13
CA PRO A 35 -27.31 -3.75 -38.48
C PRO A 35 -28.10 -4.62 -39.45
N THR A 36 -28.28 -5.91 -39.16
CA THR A 36 -29.53 -6.60 -39.55
C THR A 36 -29.82 -7.90 -38.81
N ARG A 37 -31.08 -7.97 -38.35
CA ARG A 37 -31.99 -9.12 -38.37
C ARG A 37 -32.05 -10.04 -37.13
N ALA A 38 -33.17 -9.87 -36.42
CA ALA A 38 -33.72 -10.74 -35.40
C ALA A 38 -34.08 -12.15 -35.91
N MET A 39 -34.00 -13.16 -35.03
CA MET A 39 -34.81 -14.37 -35.18
C MET A 39 -35.29 -14.96 -33.84
N ARG A 40 -36.59 -15.26 -33.86
CA ARG A 40 -37.57 -15.72 -32.87
C ARG A 40 -37.23 -16.98 -32.04
N MET A 41 -37.75 -16.98 -30.81
CA MET A 41 -38.17 -18.14 -29.95
C MET A 41 -39.37 -18.89 -30.59
N PRO A 42 -39.76 -20.14 -30.25
CA PRO A 42 -40.62 -20.41 -29.06
C PRO A 42 -40.75 -21.87 -28.52
N GLY A 43 -41.42 -22.02 -27.36
CA GLY A 43 -42.07 -23.25 -26.85
C GLY A 43 -41.67 -23.58 -25.40
N THR A 44 -42.54 -23.82 -24.41
CA THR A 44 -43.91 -24.38 -24.42
C THR A 44 -44.69 -23.97 -23.15
N ARG A 45 -46.02 -23.97 -23.27
CA ARG A 45 -47.07 -23.51 -22.34
C ARG A 45 -47.40 -24.52 -21.23
N GLY A 46 -47.94 -23.99 -20.12
CA GLY A 46 -48.86 -24.68 -19.20
C GLY A 46 -49.67 -23.65 -18.38
N VAL A 47 -51.00 -23.75 -18.41
CA VAL A 47 -52.00 -22.79 -17.87
C VAL A 47 -52.93 -23.54 -16.91
N PHE A 48 -53.35 -22.92 -15.79
CA PHE A 48 -54.63 -23.02 -15.04
C PHE A 48 -54.47 -22.14 -13.78
N ALA A 49 -55.38 -21.33 -13.24
CA ALA A 49 -56.68 -20.75 -13.57
C ALA A 49 -56.84 -19.51 -12.65
N ALA A 50 -57.68 -18.52 -13.00
CA ALA A 50 -57.95 -17.33 -12.18
C ALA A 50 -59.35 -17.38 -11.55
N SER A 51 -59.50 -16.87 -10.31
CA SER A 51 -60.72 -16.18 -9.86
C SER A 51 -60.38 -15.16 -8.75
N PRO A 52 -61.05 -13.99 -8.67
CA PRO A 52 -60.52 -12.79 -8.01
C PRO A 52 -61.22 -12.40 -6.70
N ALA A 53 -60.45 -11.88 -5.73
CA ALA A 53 -60.95 -11.00 -4.67
C ALA A 53 -59.78 -10.10 -4.19
N ALA A 54 -59.99 -8.79 -4.23
CA ALA A 54 -59.02 -7.72 -3.96
C ALA A 54 -59.04 -7.29 -2.47
N PRO A 55 -58.23 -6.30 -1.99
CA PRO A 55 -56.90 -5.82 -2.40
C PRO A 55 -55.91 -5.85 -1.19
N ALA A 56 -54.77 -5.17 -1.34
CA ALA A 56 -53.78 -4.87 -0.29
C ALA A 56 -52.85 -6.02 0.12
N ARG A 57 -51.92 -6.33 -0.78
CA ARG A 57 -50.65 -6.93 -0.40
C ARG A 57 -49.57 -5.96 -0.83
N GLU A 58 -48.97 -5.29 0.15
CA GLU A 58 -47.79 -4.45 -0.03
C GLU A 58 -46.83 -5.17 -0.97
N GLN A 59 -46.53 -4.51 -2.10
CA GLN A 59 -45.45 -4.91 -2.96
C GLN A 59 -44.18 -4.80 -2.12
N MET A 60 -43.70 -5.93 -1.59
CA MET A 60 -42.34 -6.05 -1.09
C MET A 60 -41.41 -5.92 -2.29
N THR A 61 -41.17 -4.67 -2.65
CA THR A 61 -40.23 -4.25 -3.67
C THR A 61 -38.86 -4.58 -3.09
N LYS A 62 -38.25 -5.70 -3.50
CA LYS A 62 -36.85 -6.00 -3.14
C LYS A 62 -36.00 -4.77 -3.52
N PRO A 63 -35.38 -4.07 -2.56
CA PRO A 63 -34.61 -2.89 -2.90
C PRO A 63 -33.41 -3.32 -3.76
N ARG A 64 -33.33 -2.78 -4.98
CA ARG A 64 -32.16 -2.99 -5.84
C ARG A 64 -30.98 -2.21 -5.25
N LEU A 65 -30.03 -2.93 -4.66
CA LEU A 65 -28.82 -2.36 -4.04
C LEU A 65 -27.84 -1.80 -5.08
N ILE A 66 -27.96 -2.21 -6.34
CA ILE A 66 -27.10 -1.80 -7.45
C ILE A 66 -27.98 -1.44 -8.65
N GLN A 67 -27.75 -0.26 -9.23
CA GLN A 67 -28.38 0.18 -10.48
C GLN A 67 -27.29 0.33 -11.55
N ARG A 68 -27.28 -0.57 -12.53
CA ARG A 68 -26.40 -0.44 -13.71
C ARG A 68 -27.04 0.56 -14.68
N SER A 69 -26.37 1.69 -14.90
CA SER A 69 -26.56 2.55 -16.08
C SER A 69 -25.24 2.56 -16.85
N SER A 70 -25.30 2.51 -18.18
CA SER A 70 -24.21 2.18 -19.10
C SER A 70 -22.98 3.10 -19.05
N LEU A 71 -22.94 4.13 -18.20
CA LEU A 71 -21.81 5.04 -18.10
C LEU A 71 -21.41 5.50 -16.68
N ARG A 72 -22.11 5.13 -15.59
CA ARG A 72 -21.70 5.44 -14.20
C ARG A 72 -22.26 4.45 -13.18
N PHE A 73 -21.43 4.03 -12.23
CA PHE A 73 -21.82 3.25 -11.05
C PHE A 73 -22.31 4.19 -9.95
N VAL A 74 -23.58 4.09 -9.54
CA VAL A 74 -24.10 4.82 -8.37
C VAL A 74 -24.69 3.80 -7.41
N VAL A 75 -24.04 3.64 -6.26
CA VAL A 75 -24.59 2.86 -5.13
C VAL A 75 -25.75 3.69 -4.57
N LYS A 76 -26.96 3.12 -4.54
CA LYS A 76 -28.08 3.78 -3.86
C LYS A 76 -27.80 3.88 -2.37
N GLU A 77 -28.36 4.87 -1.69
CA GLU A 77 -28.22 5.11 -0.25
C GLU A 77 -28.44 3.83 0.59
N ILE A 78 -29.46 3.04 0.25
CA ILE A 78 -29.75 1.73 0.86
C ILE A 78 -28.64 0.69 0.60
N GLY A 79 -28.00 0.73 -0.57
CA GLY A 79 -26.86 -0.11 -0.93
C GLY A 79 -25.59 0.23 -0.15
N ALA A 80 -25.36 1.52 0.11
CA ALA A 80 -24.23 1.99 0.91
C ALA A 80 -24.41 1.59 2.38
N GLU A 81 -25.63 1.71 2.90
CA GLU A 81 -25.97 1.29 4.25
C GLU A 81 -25.89 -0.23 4.45
N PHE A 82 -26.45 -1.02 3.52
CA PHE A 82 -26.30 -2.48 3.54
C PHE A 82 -24.82 -2.91 3.44
N HIS A 83 -24.04 -2.28 2.56
CA HIS A 83 -22.61 -2.53 2.43
C HIS A 83 -21.84 -2.22 3.72
N ARG A 84 -22.18 -1.12 4.40
CA ARG A 84 -21.61 -0.77 5.72
C ARG A 84 -21.91 -1.84 6.76
N HIS A 85 -23.15 -2.31 6.85
CA HIS A 85 -23.53 -3.37 7.79
C HIS A 85 -22.90 -4.72 7.44
N ALA A 86 -22.82 -5.07 6.16
CA ALA A 86 -22.14 -6.28 5.69
C ALA A 86 -20.63 -6.25 6.01
N LEU A 87 -19.97 -5.09 5.85
CA LEU A 87 -18.57 -4.91 6.25
C LEU A 87 -18.40 -5.05 7.76
N ALA A 88 -19.27 -4.43 8.56
CA ALA A 88 -19.20 -4.56 10.02
C ALA A 88 -19.37 -6.02 10.48
N MET A 89 -20.29 -6.78 9.87
CA MET A 89 -20.48 -8.20 10.18
C MET A 89 -19.25 -9.04 9.83
N LEU A 90 -18.57 -8.75 8.72
CA LEU A 90 -17.33 -9.43 8.35
C LEU A 90 -16.20 -9.13 9.36
N VAL A 91 -16.08 -7.87 9.79
CA VAL A 91 -15.10 -7.45 10.81
C VAL A 91 -15.34 -8.18 12.13
N GLU A 92 -16.59 -8.27 12.59
CA GLU A 92 -16.94 -8.96 13.83
C GLU A 92 -16.74 -10.49 13.73
N THR A 93 -17.00 -11.08 12.57
CA THR A 93 -16.75 -12.51 12.32
C THR A 93 -15.24 -12.81 12.35
N ASP A 94 -14.43 -11.98 11.67
CA ASP A 94 -12.97 -12.08 11.70
C ASP A 94 -12.41 -11.89 13.11
N ALA A 95 -12.99 -10.97 13.90
CA ALA A 95 -12.61 -10.76 15.29
C ALA A 95 -12.88 -12.02 16.13
N ALA A 96 -14.08 -12.61 16.00
CA ALA A 96 -14.46 -13.84 16.69
C ALA A 96 -13.56 -15.03 16.30
N GLU A 97 -13.28 -15.23 15.01
CA GLU A 97 -12.36 -16.27 14.53
C GLU A 97 -10.92 -16.04 15.01
N SER A 98 -10.48 -14.78 15.09
CA SER A 98 -9.15 -14.43 15.57
C SER A 98 -8.97 -14.77 17.06
N VAL A 99 -10.02 -14.65 17.88
CA VAL A 99 -10.00 -15.03 19.30
C VAL A 99 -9.82 -16.54 19.46
N VAL A 100 -10.47 -17.34 18.62
CA VAL A 100 -10.33 -18.80 18.62
C VAL A 100 -8.93 -19.23 18.13
N ARG A 101 -8.39 -18.58 17.09
CA ARG A 101 -7.06 -18.89 16.54
C ARG A 101 -5.88 -18.43 17.40
N ARG A 102 -6.03 -17.36 18.20
CA ARG A 102 -4.98 -16.84 19.09
C ARG A 102 -4.58 -17.80 20.22
N ARG A 103 -5.40 -18.81 20.54
CA ARG A 103 -5.18 -19.67 21.71
C ARG A 103 -4.44 -20.99 21.45
N THR A 104 -4.22 -21.41 20.20
CA THR A 104 -3.71 -22.80 20.01
C THR A 104 -2.86 -23.12 18.76
N ALA A 105 -2.65 -22.20 17.81
CA ALA A 105 -1.93 -22.55 16.57
C ALA A 105 -0.69 -21.67 16.33
N GLU A 106 0.48 -22.31 16.24
CA GLU A 106 1.69 -21.67 15.70
C GLU A 106 1.38 -21.03 14.32
N PRO A 107 1.84 -19.79 14.06
CA PRO A 107 1.54 -19.08 12.83
C PRO A 107 1.96 -19.89 11.58
N CYS A 108 1.01 -20.12 10.68
CA CYS A 108 1.25 -20.84 9.43
C CYS A 108 0.56 -20.15 8.24
N GLY A 109 1.07 -20.42 7.04
CA GLY A 109 0.50 -19.91 5.79
C GLY A 109 1.49 -19.09 4.96
N THR A 110 1.03 -18.61 3.79
CA THR A 110 1.83 -17.76 2.90
C THR A 110 1.46 -16.30 3.10
N ILE A 111 2.46 -15.45 3.34
CA ILE A 111 2.32 -14.00 3.42
C ILE A 111 2.84 -13.40 2.10
N ARG A 112 1.97 -12.70 1.38
CA ARG A 112 2.33 -11.93 0.19
C ARG A 112 2.44 -10.47 0.58
N PHE A 113 3.61 -9.86 0.46
CA PHE A 113 3.75 -8.44 0.78
C PHE A 113 4.61 -7.68 -0.22
N THR A 114 4.40 -6.37 -0.25
CA THR A 114 5.17 -5.43 -1.07
C THR A 114 5.93 -4.43 -0.20
N CYS A 115 7.10 -3.99 -0.66
CA CYS A 115 7.95 -3.01 0.02
C CYS A 115 8.84 -2.23 -0.96
N SER A 116 9.51 -1.17 -0.49
CA SER A 116 10.51 -0.48 -1.32
C SER A 116 11.77 -1.32 -1.52
N VAL A 117 12.45 -1.12 -2.65
CA VAL A 117 13.65 -1.89 -3.03
C VAL A 117 14.78 -1.71 -2.01
N SER A 118 15.02 -0.49 -1.55
CA SER A 118 16.06 -0.21 -0.56
C SER A 118 15.76 -0.86 0.79
N PHE A 119 14.50 -0.84 1.23
CA PHE A 119 14.10 -1.44 2.51
C PHE A 119 14.19 -2.97 2.47
N ALA A 120 13.79 -3.58 1.35
CA ALA A 120 14.00 -4.99 1.07
C ALA A 120 15.47 -5.41 1.24
N ARG A 121 16.38 -4.67 0.60
CA ARG A 121 17.80 -5.01 0.54
C ARG A 121 18.54 -4.75 1.86
N LEU A 122 18.24 -3.65 2.54
CA LEU A 122 19.08 -3.15 3.63
C LEU A 122 18.52 -3.43 5.02
N ALA A 123 17.21 -3.67 5.16
CA ALA A 123 16.61 -3.97 6.45
C ALA A 123 15.98 -5.37 6.47
N LEU A 124 15.16 -5.70 5.46
CA LEU A 124 14.43 -6.98 5.47
C LEU A 124 15.30 -8.20 5.15
N ALA A 125 16.43 -8.02 4.47
CA ALA A 125 17.35 -9.10 4.12
C ALA A 125 17.80 -9.92 5.34
N ASP A 126 17.99 -9.28 6.49
CA ASP A 126 18.37 -9.94 7.74
C ASP A 126 17.14 -10.34 8.59
N LEU A 127 16.06 -9.56 8.51
CA LEU A 127 14.87 -9.79 9.34
C LEU A 127 14.02 -10.96 8.85
N ILE A 128 13.92 -11.19 7.54
CA ILE A 128 13.10 -12.26 6.97
C ILE A 128 13.63 -13.65 7.35
N PRO A 129 14.93 -13.97 7.19
CA PRO A 129 15.47 -15.26 7.63
C PRO A 129 15.23 -15.52 9.12
N ARG A 130 15.43 -14.49 9.96
CA ARG A 130 15.18 -14.57 11.41
C ARG A 130 13.72 -14.87 11.73
N LEU A 131 12.78 -14.18 11.07
CA LEU A 131 11.34 -14.47 11.22
C LEU A 131 11.02 -15.92 10.81
N MET A 132 11.53 -16.37 9.66
CA MET A 132 11.24 -17.71 9.15
C MET A 132 11.87 -18.82 10.02
N ALA A 133 12.97 -18.53 10.72
CA ALA A 133 13.52 -19.42 11.74
C ALA A 133 12.60 -19.49 12.97
N THR A 134 12.03 -18.36 13.41
CA THR A 134 11.07 -18.31 14.52
C THR A 134 9.72 -18.96 14.17
N TYR A 135 9.28 -18.85 12.92
CA TYR A 135 8.01 -19.37 12.42
C TYR A 135 8.20 -20.26 11.18
N PRO A 136 8.65 -21.52 11.35
CA PRO A 136 9.06 -22.39 10.23
C PRO A 136 7.92 -22.80 9.29
N ARG A 137 6.67 -22.68 9.74
CA ARG A 137 5.46 -22.93 8.93
C ARG A 137 4.94 -21.71 8.16
N VAL A 138 5.60 -20.56 8.31
CA VAL A 138 5.35 -19.38 7.49
C VAL A 138 6.12 -19.49 6.16
N ARG A 139 5.47 -19.05 5.09
CA ARG A 139 6.06 -18.88 3.77
C ARG A 139 5.92 -17.41 3.37
N ILE A 140 6.95 -16.86 2.72
CA ILE A 140 6.97 -15.46 2.32
C ILE A 140 7.07 -15.35 0.81
N VAL A 141 6.24 -14.48 0.24
CA VAL A 141 6.38 -13.97 -1.11
C VAL A 141 6.56 -12.46 -1.00
N GLN A 142 7.79 -12.01 -1.25
CA GLN A 142 8.15 -10.60 -1.21
C GLN A 142 8.17 -10.03 -2.63
N HIS A 143 7.51 -8.88 -2.81
CA HIS A 143 7.61 -8.07 -4.01
C HIS A 143 8.26 -6.72 -3.69
N ALA A 144 9.47 -6.49 -4.20
CA ALA A 144 10.20 -5.25 -3.98
C ALA A 144 10.01 -4.31 -5.18
N THR A 145 9.38 -3.16 -4.97
CA THR A 145 9.11 -2.18 -6.04
C THR A 145 9.07 -0.77 -5.45
N ASN A 146 9.49 0.24 -6.19
CA ASN A 146 9.33 1.64 -5.77
C ASN A 146 8.01 2.26 -6.26
N ARG A 147 7.28 1.55 -7.12
CA ARG A 147 5.98 2.00 -7.63
C ARG A 147 4.88 1.78 -6.59
N PHE A 148 3.84 2.60 -6.70
CA PHE A 148 2.59 2.35 -5.98
C PHE A 148 1.87 1.17 -6.63
N VAL A 149 1.40 0.22 -5.81
CA VAL A 149 0.72 -1.00 -6.25
C VAL A 149 -0.62 -1.12 -5.54
N ASP A 150 -1.64 -1.62 -6.24
CA ASP A 150 -2.95 -1.84 -5.65
C ASP A 150 -2.94 -3.17 -4.88
N LEU A 151 -2.90 -3.07 -3.55
CA LEU A 151 -2.80 -4.24 -2.68
C LEU A 151 -3.97 -5.20 -2.85
N VAL A 152 -5.16 -4.70 -3.18
CA VAL A 152 -6.37 -5.51 -3.31
C VAL A 152 -6.37 -6.22 -4.65
N GLN A 153 -6.13 -5.49 -5.75
CA GLN A 153 -6.14 -6.06 -7.10
C GLN A 153 -5.00 -7.05 -7.31
N GLU A 154 -3.82 -6.75 -6.78
CA GLU A 154 -2.63 -7.60 -6.93
C GLU A 154 -2.54 -8.72 -5.87
N GLY A 155 -3.51 -8.75 -4.94
CA GLY A 155 -3.65 -9.84 -3.98
C GLY A 155 -2.59 -9.86 -2.87
N PHE A 156 -1.97 -8.73 -2.56
CA PHE A 156 -1.06 -8.58 -1.42
C PHE A 156 -1.81 -8.55 -0.10
N ASP A 157 -1.25 -9.19 0.92
CA ASP A 157 -1.78 -9.21 2.28
C ASP A 157 -1.41 -7.94 3.06
N LEU A 158 -0.25 -7.34 2.75
CA LEU A 158 0.19 -6.08 3.35
C LEU A 158 1.24 -5.34 2.49
N CYS A 159 1.48 -4.08 2.85
CA CYS A 159 2.47 -3.21 2.24
C CYS A 159 3.32 -2.52 3.31
N LEU A 160 4.62 -2.44 3.08
CA LEU A 160 5.59 -1.72 3.92
C LEU A 160 6.09 -0.50 3.16
N ARG A 161 5.73 0.70 3.63
CA ARG A 161 6.13 1.96 2.98
C ARG A 161 6.51 3.02 3.98
N ALA A 162 7.61 3.69 3.68
CA ALA A 162 7.94 4.98 4.26
C ALA A 162 7.14 6.07 3.54
N HIS A 163 6.61 7.01 4.30
CA HIS A 163 5.96 8.22 3.79
C HIS A 163 6.31 9.40 4.70
N THR A 164 6.34 10.60 4.12
CA THR A 164 6.60 11.85 4.85
C THR A 164 5.31 12.65 4.98
N ASP A 165 4.48 12.62 3.95
CA ASP A 165 3.18 13.27 3.91
C ASP A 165 2.07 12.34 4.45
N PRO A 166 0.96 12.92 4.94
CA PRO A 166 -0.22 12.13 5.29
C PRO A 166 -0.65 11.26 4.11
N LEU A 167 -0.78 9.95 4.38
CA LEU A 167 -1.38 9.04 3.41
C LEU A 167 -2.85 9.40 3.20
N PRO A 168 -3.37 9.29 1.97
CA PRO A 168 -4.78 9.54 1.69
C PRO A 168 -5.69 8.59 2.47
N ASP A 169 -6.90 9.06 2.79
CA ASP A 169 -7.91 8.22 3.44
C ASP A 169 -8.21 7.02 2.54
N SER A 170 -7.85 5.84 3.03
CA SER A 170 -8.03 4.58 2.33
C SER A 170 -8.71 3.57 3.25
N SER A 171 -9.30 2.55 2.68
CA SER A 171 -9.85 1.41 3.43
C SER A 171 -8.76 0.51 4.05
N LEU A 172 -7.51 0.98 4.12
CA LEU A 172 -6.37 0.24 4.64
C LEU A 172 -6.19 0.51 6.13
N VAL A 173 -6.00 -0.55 6.91
CA VAL A 173 -5.56 -0.42 8.30
C VAL A 173 -4.09 -0.02 8.31
N ARG A 174 -3.78 1.09 8.98
CA ARG A 174 -2.44 1.65 9.09
C ARG A 174 -1.85 1.40 10.47
N ARG A 175 -0.64 0.83 10.52
CA ARG A 175 0.17 0.76 11.75
C ARG A 175 1.54 1.37 11.48
N ALA A 176 1.89 2.44 12.18
CA ALA A 176 3.26 2.97 12.17
C ALA A 176 4.18 2.02 12.94
N ILE A 177 5.35 1.72 12.39
CA ILE A 177 6.32 0.80 13.01
C ILE A 177 7.66 1.46 13.32
N ALA A 178 8.09 2.46 12.55
CA ALA A 178 9.35 3.16 12.82
C ALA A 178 9.34 4.58 12.24
N ARG A 179 10.19 5.44 12.79
CA ARG A 179 10.54 6.73 12.21
C ARG A 179 11.93 6.62 11.61
N ILE A 180 12.10 7.15 10.40
CA ILE A 180 13.31 7.02 9.61
C ILE A 180 13.83 8.43 9.34
N PRO A 181 14.91 8.86 10.01
CA PRO A 181 15.52 10.15 9.76
C PRO A 181 16.21 10.15 8.39
N TRP A 182 16.08 11.29 7.70
CA TRP A 182 16.81 11.56 6.47
C TRP A 182 17.95 12.52 6.77
N HIS A 183 19.10 12.24 6.18
CA HIS A 183 20.33 13.01 6.36
C HIS A 183 20.90 13.41 5.01
N LEU A 184 21.69 14.47 5.01
CA LEU A 184 22.49 14.86 3.85
C LEU A 184 23.82 14.10 3.86
N PHE A 185 24.18 13.57 2.71
CA PHE A 185 25.42 12.84 2.49
C PHE A 185 26.16 13.38 1.28
N ALA A 186 27.48 13.31 1.31
CA ALA A 186 28.35 13.51 0.17
C ALA A 186 29.58 12.60 0.31
N GLY A 187 30.23 12.24 -0.79
CA GLY A 187 31.55 11.60 -0.74
C GLY A 187 32.60 12.59 -0.26
N PRO A 188 33.64 12.15 0.47
CA PRO A 188 34.62 13.06 1.11
C PRO A 188 35.39 13.95 0.12
N SER A 189 35.51 13.54 -1.14
CA SER A 189 36.15 14.32 -2.20
C SER A 189 35.37 15.58 -2.59
N TYR A 190 34.04 15.56 -2.46
CA TYR A 190 33.19 16.69 -2.82
C TYR A 190 33.40 17.90 -1.89
N PRO A 191 33.21 17.80 -0.55
CA PRO A 191 33.46 18.93 0.33
C PRO A 191 34.94 19.33 0.40
N ALA A 192 35.88 18.43 0.10
CA ALA A 192 37.29 18.77 -0.01
C ALA A 192 37.57 19.75 -1.17
N ARG A 193 36.80 19.66 -2.26
CA ARG A 193 36.94 20.54 -3.44
C ARG A 193 36.04 21.77 -3.37
N ASN A 194 34.81 21.60 -2.87
CA ASN A 194 33.77 22.62 -2.93
C ASN A 194 33.54 23.34 -1.57
N GLY A 195 34.25 22.94 -0.51
CA GLY A 195 34.01 23.41 0.86
C GLY A 195 32.95 22.57 1.59
N THR A 196 32.96 22.62 2.93
CA THR A 196 31.94 21.96 3.76
C THR A 196 30.94 23.00 4.26
N PRO A 197 29.64 22.90 3.94
CA PRO A 197 28.66 23.84 4.42
C PRO A 197 28.46 23.69 5.93
N SER A 198 28.51 24.82 6.64
CA SER A 198 28.37 24.93 8.08
C SER A 198 26.92 25.26 8.51
N LYS A 199 26.14 25.86 7.60
CA LYS A 199 24.73 26.23 7.80
C LYS A 199 23.89 25.94 6.55
N PRO A 200 22.55 25.76 6.69
CA PRO A 200 21.65 25.49 5.59
C PRO A 200 21.84 26.41 4.37
N ASP A 201 21.90 27.73 4.57
CA ASP A 201 21.92 28.71 3.47
C ASP A 201 23.08 28.52 2.48
N GLU A 202 24.19 27.95 2.95
CA GLU A 202 25.37 27.67 2.13
C GLU A 202 25.13 26.56 1.10
N LEU A 203 24.10 25.71 1.30
CA LEU A 203 23.72 24.68 0.33
C LEU A 203 23.32 25.23 -1.04
N SER A 204 22.91 26.50 -1.11
CA SER A 204 22.60 27.16 -2.39
C SER A 204 23.81 27.25 -3.33
N ALA A 205 25.03 27.18 -2.79
CA ALA A 205 26.29 27.18 -3.55
C ALA A 205 26.82 25.78 -3.87
N HIS A 206 26.08 24.72 -3.52
CA HIS A 206 26.49 23.34 -3.70
C HIS A 206 25.63 22.60 -4.73
N ASP A 207 26.28 21.76 -5.54
CA ASP A 207 25.64 20.77 -6.39
C ASP A 207 24.84 19.77 -5.55
N GLY A 208 23.60 19.55 -5.96
CA GLY A 208 22.71 18.57 -5.37
C GLY A 208 22.41 17.44 -6.34
N ILE A 209 22.13 16.26 -5.80
CA ILE A 209 21.51 15.15 -6.52
C ILE A 209 20.27 14.71 -5.74
N ALA A 210 19.22 14.28 -6.44
CA ALA A 210 17.90 14.15 -5.86
C ALA A 210 17.23 12.79 -6.13
N LEU A 211 16.48 12.32 -5.14
CA LEU A 211 15.58 11.19 -5.29
C LEU A 211 14.26 11.67 -5.93
N GLY A 212 13.92 11.14 -7.09
CA GLY A 212 12.72 11.51 -7.83
C GLY A 212 12.67 10.91 -9.24
N VAL A 213 11.64 11.26 -10.01
CA VAL A 213 11.39 10.71 -11.36
C VAL A 213 11.45 11.75 -12.47
N GLY A 214 11.64 13.03 -12.15
CA GLY A 214 11.69 14.13 -13.13
C GLY A 214 12.42 15.35 -12.60
N LEU A 215 12.82 16.27 -13.48
CA LEU A 215 13.56 17.49 -13.14
C LEU A 215 12.64 18.63 -12.64
N GLU A 216 11.59 18.29 -11.89
CA GLU A 216 10.68 19.27 -11.30
C GLU A 216 11.36 20.07 -10.17
N SER A 217 10.66 21.02 -9.55
CA SER A 217 11.26 21.87 -8.51
C SER A 217 11.68 21.06 -7.27
N TYR A 218 12.98 21.06 -6.96
CA TYR A 218 13.54 20.43 -5.77
C TYR A 218 13.92 21.46 -4.72
N ALA A 219 13.78 21.09 -3.45
CA ALA A 219 14.25 21.88 -2.33
C ALA A 219 14.79 20.99 -1.21
N TRP A 220 15.89 21.39 -0.60
CA TRP A 220 16.34 20.85 0.68
C TRP A 220 15.37 21.32 1.76
N ARG A 221 14.62 20.39 2.35
CA ARG A 221 13.76 20.68 3.50
C ARG A 221 14.49 20.26 4.77
N LEU A 222 15.14 21.23 5.41
CA LEU A 222 15.99 20.99 6.57
C LEU A 222 15.30 21.42 7.85
N ARG A 223 15.40 20.59 8.88
CA ARG A 223 14.98 20.94 10.23
C ARG A 223 16.14 20.69 11.18
N ASP A 224 16.41 21.63 12.09
CA ASP A 224 17.35 21.41 13.18
C ASP A 224 16.87 20.19 13.99
N ALA A 225 17.80 19.36 14.46
CA ALA A 225 17.49 18.22 15.31
C ALA A 225 16.83 18.62 16.64
N ARG A 226 16.89 19.90 17.04
CA ARG A 226 16.23 20.44 18.23
C ARG A 226 14.69 20.39 18.13
N PRO A 227 13.98 20.05 19.22
CA PRO A 227 12.52 20.08 19.25
C PRO A 227 11.96 21.48 18.94
N GLY A 228 10.93 21.55 18.10
CA GLY A 228 10.23 22.80 17.79
C GLY A 228 10.92 23.69 16.74
N ALA A 229 12.05 23.26 16.16
CA ALA A 229 12.71 24.02 15.11
C ALA A 229 11.88 24.09 13.83
N GLU A 230 11.86 25.28 13.22
CA GLU A 230 11.22 25.51 11.92
C GLU A 230 11.92 24.74 10.79
N VAL A 231 11.15 24.44 9.75
CA VAL A 231 11.67 23.81 8.54
C VAL A 231 12.15 24.90 7.60
N VAL A 232 13.42 24.87 7.24
CA VAL A 232 14.03 25.71 6.21
C VAL A 232 13.91 24.99 4.87
N ALA A 233 13.37 25.66 3.86
CA ALA A 233 13.26 25.14 2.51
C ALA A 233 14.19 25.90 1.57
N LEU A 234 15.16 25.21 0.96
CA LEU A 234 16.16 25.79 0.08
C LEU A 234 16.05 25.18 -1.31
N PRO A 235 15.53 25.91 -2.31
CA PRO A 235 15.44 25.43 -3.68
C PRO A 235 16.83 25.10 -4.25
N PHE A 236 16.92 24.05 -5.06
CA PHE A 236 18.13 23.71 -5.80
C PHE A 236 17.80 23.00 -7.11
N ALA A 237 18.72 23.04 -8.07
CA ALA A 237 18.62 22.32 -9.33
C ALA A 237 19.53 21.08 -9.26
N PRO A 238 18.98 19.85 -9.21
CA PRO A 238 19.80 18.66 -9.13
C PRO A 238 20.53 18.38 -10.44
N SER A 239 21.81 18.02 -10.36
CA SER A 239 22.60 17.55 -11.52
C SER A 239 22.26 16.10 -11.92
N LEU A 240 21.70 15.33 -10.98
CA LEU A 240 21.19 13.98 -11.19
C LEU A 240 19.88 13.79 -10.43
N VAL A 241 18.88 13.22 -11.10
CA VAL A 241 17.63 12.74 -10.50
C VAL A 241 17.50 11.26 -10.79
N SER A 242 17.20 10.46 -9.76
CA SER A 242 16.94 9.03 -9.90
C SER A 242 15.93 8.56 -8.86
N ASP A 243 15.13 7.54 -9.17
CA ASP A 243 14.22 6.90 -8.23
C ASP A 243 14.87 5.72 -7.50
N ASP A 244 16.16 5.46 -7.78
CA ASP A 244 16.98 4.44 -7.15
C ASP A 244 18.02 5.05 -6.21
N MET A 245 17.84 4.78 -4.92
CA MET A 245 18.75 5.26 -3.89
C MET A 245 20.16 4.67 -4.02
N ALA A 246 20.32 3.48 -4.61
CA ALA A 246 21.65 2.88 -4.77
C ALA A 246 22.49 3.68 -5.79
N THR A 247 21.88 4.07 -6.91
CA THR A 247 22.49 4.96 -7.91
C THR A 247 22.90 6.30 -7.30
N LEU A 248 21.99 6.95 -6.55
CA LEU A 248 22.30 8.23 -5.91
C LEU A 248 23.40 8.14 -4.86
N LYS A 249 23.40 7.05 -4.08
CA LYS A 249 24.46 6.78 -3.10
C LYS A 249 25.83 6.66 -3.78
N ALA A 250 25.92 5.87 -4.86
CA ALA A 250 27.14 5.71 -5.61
C ALA A 250 27.62 7.03 -6.24
N ALA A 251 26.70 7.84 -6.76
CA ALA A 251 27.01 9.17 -7.29
C ALA A 251 27.53 10.13 -6.21
N ALA A 252 26.95 10.09 -5.01
CA ALA A 252 27.45 10.84 -3.86
C ALA A 252 28.87 10.39 -3.47
N CYS A 253 29.13 9.08 -3.36
CA CYS A 253 30.48 8.54 -3.09
C CYS A 253 31.51 8.98 -4.14
N ALA A 254 31.11 9.06 -5.41
CA ALA A 254 31.94 9.56 -6.51
C ALA A 254 32.19 11.09 -6.46
N GLY A 255 31.56 11.80 -5.52
CA GLY A 255 31.74 13.22 -5.31
C GLY A 255 31.00 14.10 -6.34
N LEU A 256 29.85 13.64 -6.84
CA LEU A 256 29.01 14.39 -7.78
C LEU A 256 28.23 15.53 -7.12
N GLY A 257 27.89 15.39 -5.84
CA GLY A 257 27.10 16.38 -5.11
C GLY A 257 26.59 15.87 -3.77
N ILE A 258 25.73 16.68 -3.14
CA ILE A 258 25.05 16.38 -1.88
C ILE A 258 23.73 15.68 -2.17
N VAL A 259 23.38 14.65 -1.40
CA VAL A 259 22.13 13.90 -1.51
C VAL A 259 21.42 13.76 -0.15
N ALA A 260 20.09 13.85 -0.14
CA ALA A 260 19.29 13.44 1.02
C ALA A 260 18.92 11.96 0.91
N LEU A 261 19.34 11.14 1.87
CA LEU A 261 18.98 9.71 1.95
C LEU A 261 18.54 9.33 3.37
N PRO A 262 17.74 8.27 3.53
CA PRO A 262 17.50 7.67 4.84
C PRO A 262 18.81 7.23 5.50
N GLY A 263 18.94 7.39 6.82
CA GLY A 263 20.16 7.06 7.56
C GLY A 263 20.70 5.66 7.27
N PHE A 264 19.82 4.65 7.38
CA PHE A 264 20.17 3.23 7.14
C PHE A 264 20.69 2.94 5.72
N VAL A 265 20.44 3.81 4.74
CA VAL A 265 20.92 3.61 3.36
C VAL A 265 22.41 3.89 3.23
N GLY A 266 22.93 4.85 4.01
CA GLY A 266 24.33 5.29 3.95
C GLY A 266 25.22 4.73 5.06
N THR A 267 24.68 3.99 6.03
CA THR A 267 25.43 3.54 7.23
C THR A 267 26.75 2.85 6.88
N ALA A 268 26.72 1.88 5.96
CA ALA A 268 27.92 1.12 5.60
C ALA A 268 29.00 2.02 4.97
N GLU A 269 28.62 2.89 4.04
CA GLU A 269 29.54 3.80 3.35
C GLU A 269 30.09 4.87 4.30
N VAL A 270 29.30 5.32 5.29
CA VAL A 270 29.79 6.21 6.34
C VAL A 270 30.84 5.51 7.20
N THR A 271 30.58 4.27 7.63
CA THR A 271 31.54 3.47 8.41
C THR A 271 32.83 3.22 7.63
N GLN A 272 32.73 3.03 6.31
CA GLN A 272 33.87 2.82 5.41
C GLN A 272 34.57 4.11 4.97
N GLY A 273 34.09 5.29 5.39
CA GLY A 273 34.64 6.58 5.00
C GLY A 273 34.40 6.97 3.54
N GLN A 274 33.49 6.28 2.84
CA GLN A 274 33.09 6.58 1.46
C GLN A 274 32.01 7.68 1.40
N LEU A 275 31.26 7.87 2.48
CA LEU A 275 30.33 8.98 2.67
C LEU A 275 30.61 9.72 3.98
N VAL A 276 30.31 11.01 3.97
CA VAL A 276 30.31 11.86 5.15
C VAL A 276 28.94 12.53 5.31
N ARG A 277 28.51 12.74 6.56
CA ARG A 277 27.29 13.50 6.85
C ARG A 277 27.56 14.99 6.65
N VAL A 278 26.77 15.62 5.80
CA VAL A 278 26.76 17.07 5.60
C VAL A 278 25.71 17.67 6.54
N LEU A 279 26.04 18.78 7.21
CA LEU A 279 25.16 19.41 8.21
C LEU A 279 24.61 18.39 9.24
N PRO A 280 25.45 17.72 10.03
CA PRO A 280 25.05 16.58 10.88
C PRO A 280 24.01 16.92 11.96
N HIS A 281 23.86 18.20 12.30
CA HIS A 281 22.85 18.69 13.24
C HIS A 281 21.47 18.94 12.59
N TRP A 282 21.37 18.76 11.27
CA TRP A 282 20.15 18.97 10.51
C TRP A 282 19.59 17.65 9.97
N LEU A 283 18.27 17.56 9.94
CA LEU A 283 17.52 16.47 9.32
C LEU A 283 16.92 16.98 8.01
N ALA A 284 17.11 16.22 6.92
CA ALA A 284 16.52 16.50 5.61
C ALA A 284 15.07 15.99 5.48
N GLY A 285 14.53 15.42 6.56
CA GLY A 285 13.21 14.80 6.59
C GLY A 285 13.11 13.79 7.71
N LEU A 286 11.87 13.39 8.02
CA LEU A 286 11.59 12.36 9.00
C LEU A 286 10.41 11.54 8.52
N ALA A 287 10.70 10.47 7.77
CA ALA A 287 9.69 9.60 7.21
C ALA A 287 9.15 8.66 8.29
N THR A 288 7.89 8.26 8.15
CA THR A 288 7.26 7.23 8.98
C THR A 288 7.13 5.96 8.16
N MET A 289 7.78 4.88 8.61
CA MET A 289 7.54 3.55 8.07
C MET A 289 6.22 3.02 8.63
N SER A 290 5.31 2.63 7.74
CA SER A 290 4.00 2.08 8.11
C SER A 290 3.72 0.78 7.38
N VAL A 291 2.99 -0.08 8.08
CA VAL A 291 2.33 -1.26 7.53
C VAL A 291 0.93 -0.84 7.09
N LEU A 292 0.57 -1.14 5.85
CA LEU A 292 -0.78 -0.94 5.30
C LEU A 292 -1.39 -2.31 4.99
N ILE A 293 -2.59 -2.56 5.49
CA ILE A 293 -3.29 -3.86 5.39
C ILE A 293 -4.69 -3.63 4.80
N PRO A 294 -5.12 -4.36 3.76
CA PRO A 294 -6.50 -4.32 3.28
C PRO A 294 -7.49 -4.76 4.37
N SER A 295 -8.45 -3.90 4.72
CA SER A 295 -9.44 -4.15 5.80
C SER A 295 -10.33 -5.38 5.60
N ARG A 296 -10.46 -5.90 4.37
CA ARG A 296 -11.44 -6.94 4.00
C ARG A 296 -10.97 -8.38 4.21
N ARG A 297 -9.72 -8.59 4.64
CA ARG A 297 -9.19 -9.93 4.93
C ARG A 297 -8.83 -9.95 6.41
N GLY A 298 -9.66 -10.59 7.22
CA GLY A 298 -9.36 -10.86 8.62
C GLY A 298 -7.90 -11.21 8.83
N ARG A 299 -7.29 -10.59 9.85
CA ARG A 299 -5.85 -10.72 10.09
C ARG A 299 -5.48 -12.19 10.28
N LEU A 300 -4.92 -12.80 9.24
CA LEU A 300 -4.29 -14.11 9.31
C LEU A 300 -3.25 -14.09 10.45
N PRO A 301 -3.06 -15.22 11.16
CA PRO A 301 -2.22 -15.20 12.35
C PRO A 301 -0.75 -15.02 11.94
N ALA A 302 -0.37 -15.55 10.78
CA ALA A 302 0.92 -15.31 10.13
C ALA A 302 1.16 -13.81 9.84
N VAL A 303 0.17 -13.10 9.30
CA VAL A 303 0.27 -11.65 9.04
C VAL A 303 0.41 -10.88 10.35
N SER A 304 -0.36 -11.23 11.39
CA SER A 304 -0.23 -10.58 12.70
C SER A 304 1.14 -10.80 13.32
N ALA A 305 1.62 -12.05 13.37
CA ALA A 305 2.93 -12.40 13.89
C ALA A 305 4.05 -11.70 13.12
N PHE A 306 3.93 -11.60 11.79
CA PHE A 306 4.89 -10.87 10.96
C PHE A 306 4.90 -9.37 11.28
N VAL A 307 3.74 -8.74 11.37
CA VAL A 307 3.64 -7.31 11.69
C VAL A 307 4.17 -7.03 13.10
N ASP A 308 3.89 -7.90 14.07
CA ASP A 308 4.41 -7.77 15.43
C ASP A 308 5.93 -7.93 15.47
N PHE A 309 6.48 -8.94 14.77
CA PHE A 309 7.92 -9.13 14.64
C PHE A 309 8.61 -7.92 13.99
N LEU A 310 8.04 -7.36 12.92
CA LEU A 310 8.59 -6.17 12.27
C LEU A 310 8.50 -4.94 13.18
N ALA A 311 7.39 -4.76 13.92
CA ALA A 311 7.26 -3.63 14.84
C ALA A 311 8.32 -3.64 15.95
N GLU A 312 8.74 -4.83 16.38
CA GLU A 312 9.80 -5.01 17.37
C GLU A 312 11.21 -4.76 16.78
N HIS A 313 11.49 -5.25 15.57
CA HIS A 313 12.85 -5.31 15.05
C HIS A 313 13.22 -4.22 14.04
N VAL A 314 12.26 -3.68 13.30
CA VAL A 314 12.51 -2.63 12.31
C VAL A 314 13.07 -1.35 12.93
N PRO A 315 12.60 -0.85 14.10
CA PRO A 315 13.16 0.36 14.70
C PRO A 315 14.68 0.33 14.85
N ALA A 316 15.26 -0.80 15.26
CA ALA A 316 16.71 -0.94 15.39
C ALA A 316 17.44 -1.00 14.04
N ALA A 317 16.79 -1.52 12.99
CA ALA A 317 17.38 -1.69 11.66
C ALA A 317 17.36 -0.40 10.81
N VAL A 318 16.58 0.61 11.18
CA VAL A 318 16.37 1.83 10.37
C VAL A 318 16.77 3.13 11.05
N GLN A 319 17.35 3.04 12.25
CA GLN A 319 17.85 4.17 13.02
C GLN A 319 19.28 4.57 12.63
#